data_AF-A0A354PKL8-F1
#
_entry.id   AF-A0A354PKL8-F1
#
_cell.length_a   1.000
_cell.length_b   1.000
_cell.length_c   1.000
_cell.angle_alpha   90.00
_cell.angle_beta   90.00
_cell.angle_gamma   90.00
#
_symmetry.space_group_name_H-M   'P 1'
#
loop_
_entity.id
_entity.type
_entity.pdbx_description
1 polymer ?
#
loop_
_entity_poly.entity_id
_entity_poly.type
_entity_poly.pdbx_seq_one_letter_code
_entity_poly.pdbx_strand_id
1 'polypeptide(L)'
;MIPVPKLGELRKLQSQSAESAAKPPASSTATGQRTAFALLMAIAAIAIVGASYCVVRYAAIEVPATSEDHIAEIEQLYSQMPDAQLVREWQEMEDFSPELASPYVYQLVAEEKSRWLRNALIGFAIAAVSGVIAFLSLSLGRTKD
;
A
#
# COMPACT_ATOMS: atom_id res chain seq x y z
N MET A 1 -34.90 9.59 -70.95
CA MET A 1 -35.28 10.78 -70.16
C MET A 1 -34.44 10.76 -68.89
N ILE A 2 -33.55 11.74 -68.70
CA ILE A 2 -32.70 11.83 -67.52
C ILE A 2 -33.50 12.62 -66.47
N PRO A 3 -33.86 12.02 -65.32
CA PRO A 3 -34.64 12.72 -64.31
C PRO A 3 -33.77 13.81 -63.68
N VAL A 4 -34.15 15.08 -63.90
CA VAL A 4 -33.50 16.23 -63.26
C VAL A 4 -34.01 16.32 -61.81
N PRO A 5 -33.15 16.15 -60.79
CA PRO A 5 -33.55 16.15 -59.39
C PRO A 5 -34.09 17.51 -58.95
N LYS A 6 -35.12 17.51 -58.10
CA LYS A 6 -35.72 18.75 -57.60
C LYS A 6 -34.79 19.42 -56.58
N LEU A 7 -34.74 20.75 -56.55
CA LEU A 7 -33.85 21.56 -55.67
C LEU A 7 -33.84 21.15 -54.19
N GLY A 8 -34.93 20.56 -53.68
CA GLY A 8 -35.00 20.03 -52.32
C GLY A 8 -34.15 18.78 -52.07
N GLU A 9 -33.85 17.99 -53.10
CA GLU A 9 -33.01 16.78 -53.02
C GLU A 9 -31.53 17.14 -53.00
N LEU A 10 -31.12 18.20 -53.71
CA LEU A 10 -29.76 18.74 -53.66
C LEU A 10 -29.43 19.31 -52.26
N ARG A 11 -30.40 19.94 -51.58
CA ARG A 11 -30.23 20.41 -50.21
C ARG A 11 -30.01 19.26 -49.23
N LYS A 12 -30.67 18.11 -49.45
CA LYS A 12 -30.49 16.90 -48.64
C LYS A 12 -29.09 16.29 -48.82
N LEU A 13 -28.54 16.34 -50.03
CA LEU A 13 -27.15 15.90 -50.28
C LEU A 13 -26.13 16.82 -49.62
N GLN A 14 -26.39 18.13 -49.57
CA GLN A 14 -25.53 19.09 -48.89
C GLN A 14 -25.56 18.92 -47.36
N SER A 15 -26.72 18.62 -46.76
CA SER A 15 -26.79 18.28 -45.33
C SER A 15 -26.12 16.94 -45.00
N GLN A 16 -26.20 15.95 -45.89
CA GLN A 16 -25.56 14.65 -45.69
C GLN A 16 -24.03 14.72 -45.84
N SER A 17 -23.53 15.59 -46.72
CA SER A 17 -22.09 15.89 -46.86
C SER A 17 -21.55 16.72 -45.68
N ALA A 18 -22.36 17.63 -45.11
CA ALA A 18 -21.99 18.40 -43.92
C ALA A 18 -22.01 17.56 -42.63
N GLU A 19 -22.86 16.52 -42.55
CA GLU A 19 -22.92 15.61 -41.39
C GLU A 19 -21.78 14.59 -41.39
N SER A 20 -21.18 14.30 -42.55
CA SER A 20 -19.97 13.47 -42.66
C SER A 20 -18.66 14.21 -42.32
N ALA A 21 -18.72 15.51 -42.03
CA ALA A 21 -17.56 16.32 -41.66
C ALA A 21 -17.48 16.63 -40.15
N ALA A 22 -18.30 15.97 -39.33
CA ALA A 22 -18.33 16.20 -37.89
C ALA A 22 -17.90 14.95 -37.10
N LYS A 23 -16.76 15.13 -36.43
CA LYS A 23 -16.29 14.43 -35.21
C LYS A 23 -15.43 13.16 -35.46
N PRO A 24 -14.14 13.17 -35.05
CA PRO A 24 -13.38 11.93 -34.96
C PRO A 24 -14.10 10.99 -34.00
N PRO A 25 -14.12 9.66 -34.25
CA PRO A 25 -14.82 8.73 -33.38
C PRO A 25 -14.19 8.80 -31.99
N ALA A 26 -14.98 9.17 -30.98
CA ALA A 26 -14.61 9.17 -29.56
C ALA A 26 -14.48 7.73 -28.99
N SER A 27 -13.96 6.79 -29.80
CA SER A 27 -13.92 5.36 -29.52
C SER A 27 -12.67 4.91 -28.77
N SER A 28 -11.66 5.76 -28.57
CA SER A 28 -10.41 5.37 -27.91
C SER A 28 -10.44 5.47 -26.38
N THR A 29 -11.32 6.29 -25.80
CA THR A 29 -11.39 6.53 -24.36
C THR A 29 -11.85 5.31 -23.56
N ALA A 30 -12.81 4.54 -24.08
CA ALA A 30 -13.35 3.36 -23.40
C ALA A 30 -12.33 2.21 -23.30
N THR A 31 -11.51 2.02 -24.34
CA THR A 31 -10.45 0.99 -24.35
C THR A 31 -9.32 1.38 -23.39
N GLY A 32 -8.91 2.66 -23.37
CA GLY A 32 -7.87 3.15 -22.46
C GLY A 32 -8.27 3.10 -20.98
N GLN A 33 -9.54 3.34 -20.65
CA GLN A 33 -10.03 3.20 -19.26
C GLN A 33 -10.07 1.75 -18.79
N ARG A 34 -10.46 0.81 -19.66
CA ARG A 34 -10.47 -0.63 -19.33
C ARG A 34 -9.07 -1.18 -19.10
N THR A 35 -8.09 -0.75 -19.90
CA THR A 35 -6.69 -1.17 -19.71
C THR A 35 -6.10 -0.56 -18.44
N ALA A 36 -6.36 0.72 -18.16
CA ALA A 36 -5.93 1.37 -16.92
C ALA A 36 -6.55 0.70 -15.67
N PHE A 37 -7.85 0.39 -15.70
CA PHE A 37 -8.53 -0.36 -14.64
C PHE A 37 -7.88 -1.74 -14.42
N ALA A 38 -7.68 -2.49 -15.50
CA ALA A 38 -7.08 -3.83 -15.41
C ALA A 38 -5.67 -3.79 -14.80
N LEU A 39 -4.85 -2.81 -15.20
CA LEU A 39 -3.51 -2.62 -14.64
C LEU A 39 -3.55 -2.24 -13.17
N LEU A 40 -4.40 -1.30 -12.77
CA LEU A 40 -4.53 -0.89 -11.37
C LEU A 40 -5.04 -2.02 -10.48
N MET A 41 -5.99 -2.82 -10.97
CA MET A 41 -6.48 -4.00 -10.24
C MET A 41 -5.42 -5.11 -10.15
N ALA A 42 -4.58 -5.28 -11.18
CA ALA A 42 -3.45 -6.21 -11.11
C ALA A 42 -2.41 -5.75 -10.07
N ILE A 43 -2.10 -4.46 -10.01
CA ILE A 43 -1.23 -3.89 -8.98
C ILE A 43 -1.83 -4.09 -7.59
N ALA A 44 -3.14 -3.83 -7.43
CA ALA A 44 -3.85 -4.03 -6.17
C ALA A 44 -3.77 -5.50 -5.73
N ALA A 45 -3.99 -6.45 -6.63
CA ALA A 45 -3.93 -7.88 -6.33
C ALA A 45 -2.53 -8.29 -5.88
N ILE A 46 -1.47 -7.86 -6.57
CA ILE A 46 -0.08 -8.15 -6.19
C ILE A 46 0.23 -7.56 -4.81
N ALA A 47 -0.20 -6.32 -4.56
CA ALA A 47 0.00 -5.66 -3.27
C ALA A 47 -0.73 -6.39 -2.13
N ILE A 48 -1.95 -6.90 -2.36
CA ILE A 48 -2.69 -7.70 -1.38
C ILE A 48 -1.97 -9.01 -1.07
N VAL A 49 -1.48 -9.72 -2.09
CA VAL A 49 -0.74 -10.97 -1.89
C VAL A 49 0.54 -10.72 -1.06
N GLY A 50 1.30 -9.68 -1.41
CA GLY A 50 2.50 -9.29 -0.67
C GLY A 50 2.19 -8.86 0.78
N ALA A 51 1.13 -8.08 0.98
CA ALA A 51 0.69 -7.65 2.30
C ALA A 51 0.24 -8.85 3.15
N SER A 52 -0.52 -9.78 2.57
CA SER A 52 -0.99 -10.99 3.24
C SER A 52 0.17 -11.86 3.69
N TYR A 53 1.20 -12.03 2.85
CA TYR A 53 2.42 -12.72 3.24
C TYR A 53 3.12 -12.03 4.42
N CYS A 54 3.20 -10.70 4.41
CA CYS A 54 3.77 -9.94 5.52
C CYS A 54 2.97 -10.11 6.81
N VAL A 55 1.64 -10.19 6.76
CA VAL A 55 0.79 -10.49 7.93
C VAL A 55 1.08 -11.89 8.48
N VAL A 56 1.21 -12.89 7.61
CA VAL A 56 1.55 -14.27 8.04
C VAL A 56 2.92 -14.27 8.73
N ARG A 57 3.92 -13.58 8.19
CA ARG A 57 5.24 -13.43 8.81
C ARG A 57 5.17 -12.70 10.15
N TYR A 58 4.38 -11.62 10.23
CA TYR A 58 4.13 -10.91 11.48
C TYR A 58 3.52 -11.81 12.55
N ALA A 59 2.51 -12.61 12.18
CA ALA A 59 1.81 -13.52 13.10
C ALA A 59 2.71 -14.69 13.55
N ALA A 60 3.62 -15.14 12.69
CA ALA A 60 4.56 -16.23 13.00
C ALA A 60 5.70 -15.82 13.95
N ILE A 61 5.98 -14.53 14.10
CA ILE A 61 7.03 -14.06 15.01
C ILE A 61 6.43 -13.88 16.40
N GLU A 62 6.85 -14.72 17.33
CA GLU A 62 6.60 -14.55 18.75
C GLU A 62 7.71 -13.67 19.35
N VAL A 63 7.33 -12.66 20.15
CA VAL A 63 8.29 -11.81 20.86
C VAL A 63 8.46 -12.44 22.24
N PRO A 64 9.67 -12.95 22.59
CA PRO A 64 9.85 -13.81 23.75
C PRO A 64 9.80 -13.08 25.09
N ALA A 65 10.06 -11.77 25.10
CA ALA A 65 10.03 -10.93 26.29
C ALA A 65 9.68 -9.49 25.91
N THR A 66 8.91 -8.82 26.76
CA THR A 66 8.69 -7.38 26.69
C THR A 66 9.71 -6.62 27.52
N SER A 67 9.81 -5.31 27.32
CA SER A 67 10.65 -4.46 28.17
C SER A 67 10.22 -4.53 29.64
N GLU A 68 8.93 -4.71 29.92
CA GLU A 68 8.39 -4.86 31.28
C GLU A 68 8.86 -6.17 31.90
N ASP A 69 8.82 -7.28 31.13
CA ASP A 69 9.34 -8.58 31.58
C ASP A 69 10.84 -8.49 31.89
N HIS A 70 11.60 -7.78 31.05
CA HIS A 70 13.04 -7.61 31.24
C HIS A 70 13.36 -6.76 32.48
N ILE A 71 12.59 -5.70 32.73
CA ILE A 71 12.75 -4.89 33.95
C ILE A 71 12.43 -5.72 35.19
N ALA A 72 11.35 -6.50 35.15
CA ALA A 72 10.96 -7.37 36.26
C ALA A 72 12.03 -8.46 36.53
N GLU A 73 12.63 -9.02 35.48
CA GLU A 73 13.74 -9.97 35.59
C GLU A 73 14.96 -9.32 36.26
N ILE A 74 15.32 -8.11 35.84
CA ILE A 74 16.44 -7.35 36.42
C ILE A 74 16.17 -6.99 37.88
N GLU A 75 14.96 -6.53 38.22
CA GLU A 75 14.57 -6.21 39.59
C GLU A 75 14.65 -7.45 40.49
N GLN A 76 14.17 -8.58 39.99
CA GLN A 76 14.26 -9.86 40.71
C GLN A 76 15.72 -10.30 40.90
N LEU A 77 16.58 -10.14 39.89
CA LEU A 77 18.02 -10.42 39.97
C LEU A 77 18.70 -9.57 41.03
N TYR A 78 18.46 -8.25 41.01
CA TYR A 78 19.04 -7.34 41.99
C TYR A 78 18.53 -7.58 43.41
N SER A 79 17.27 -7.99 43.56
CA SER A 79 16.71 -8.31 44.89
C SER A 79 17.36 -9.54 45.56
N GLN A 80 18.00 -10.41 44.78
CA GLN A 80 18.65 -11.63 45.26
C GLN A 80 20.18 -11.46 45.40
N MET A 81 20.72 -10.33 44.96
CA MET A 81 22.16 -10.09 44.93
C MET A 81 22.66 -9.58 46.29
N PRO A 82 23.83 -10.02 46.79
CA PRO A 82 24.41 -9.49 48.02
C PRO A 82 24.73 -7.99 47.92
N ASP A 83 24.45 -7.22 48.99
CA ASP A 83 24.66 -5.76 49.04
C ASP A 83 26.05 -5.30 48.56
N ALA A 84 27.10 -6.06 48.88
CA ALA A 84 28.47 -5.74 48.46
C ALA A 84 28.69 -5.87 46.94
N GLN A 85 27.94 -6.74 46.26
CA GLN A 85 27.98 -6.86 44.79
C GLN A 85 27.20 -5.71 44.14
N LEU A 86 26.04 -5.33 44.69
CA LEU A 86 25.27 -4.19 44.21
C LEU A 86 26.07 -2.88 44.23
N VAL A 87 26.78 -2.61 45.32
CA VAL A 87 27.64 -1.41 45.44
C VAL A 87 28.75 -1.42 44.39
N ARG A 88 29.31 -2.60 44.11
CA ARG A 88 30.38 -2.74 43.11
C ARG A 88 29.86 -2.53 41.69
N GLU A 89 28.71 -3.10 41.37
CA GLU A 89 28.09 -2.95 40.05
C GLU A 89 27.65 -1.51 39.81
N TRP A 90 27.12 -0.83 40.84
CA TRP A 90 26.83 0.60 40.78
C TRP A 90 28.09 1.45 40.54
N GLN A 91 29.18 1.19 41.26
CA GLN A 91 30.47 1.86 41.02
C GLN A 91 30.98 1.60 39.59
N GLU A 92 30.83 0.38 39.09
CA GLU A 92 31.24 0.01 37.74
C GLU A 92 30.41 0.73 36.67
N MET A 93 29.11 0.94 36.89
CA MET A 93 28.25 1.75 36.00
C MET A 93 28.59 3.26 36.05
N GLU A 94 29.04 3.77 37.20
CA GLU A 94 29.46 5.17 37.36
C GLU A 94 30.82 5.42 36.69
N ASP A 95 31.77 4.49 36.86
CA ASP A 95 33.11 4.57 36.28
C ASP A 95 33.10 4.27 34.76
N PHE A 96 32.20 3.39 34.33
CA PHE A 96 32.00 3.00 32.94
C PHE A 96 30.53 3.14 32.57
N SER A 97 30.18 4.25 31.92
CA SER A 97 28.85 4.41 31.33
C SER A 97 28.55 3.19 30.44
N PRO A 98 27.49 2.42 30.72
CA PRO A 98 27.15 1.26 29.91
C PRO A 98 26.65 1.78 28.56
N GLU A 99 27.55 2.00 27.62
CA GLU A 99 27.17 2.07 26.21
C GLU A 99 26.60 0.71 25.85
N LEU A 100 25.28 0.65 25.62
CA LEU A 100 24.67 -0.50 24.99
C LEU A 100 25.27 -0.62 23.58
N ALA A 101 26.32 -1.43 23.46
CA ALA A 101 27.01 -1.66 22.20
C ALA A 101 26.10 -2.32 21.15
N SER A 102 25.01 -2.96 21.58
CA SER A 102 24.01 -3.58 20.72
C SER A 102 22.64 -3.62 21.40
N PRO A 103 21.54 -3.52 20.64
CA PRO A 103 20.20 -3.83 21.14
C PRO A 103 20.14 -5.26 21.70
N TYR A 104 19.30 -5.46 22.70
CA TYR A 104 19.03 -6.80 23.22
C TYR A 104 18.29 -7.65 22.19
N VAL A 105 18.44 -8.97 22.25
CA VAL A 105 17.85 -9.92 21.28
C VAL A 105 16.34 -9.76 21.19
N TYR A 106 15.63 -9.55 22.32
CA TYR A 106 14.19 -9.34 22.30
C TYR A 106 13.77 -8.07 21.56
N GLN A 107 14.59 -7.00 21.61
CA GLN A 107 14.35 -5.75 20.89
C GLN A 107 14.51 -5.95 19.38
N LEU A 108 15.53 -6.73 18.96
CA LEU A 108 15.74 -7.07 17.55
C LEU A 108 14.55 -7.87 16.98
N VAL A 109 14.05 -8.84 17.75
CA VAL A 109 12.88 -9.65 17.36
C VAL A 109 11.62 -8.77 17.28
N ALA A 110 11.42 -7.86 18.24
CA ALA A 110 10.31 -6.92 18.23
C ALA A 110 10.37 -5.95 17.03
N GLU A 111 11.57 -5.45 16.70
CA GLU A 111 11.79 -4.59 15.53
C GLU A 111 11.51 -5.33 14.23
N GLU A 112 11.98 -6.58 14.11
CA GLU A 112 11.68 -7.40 12.95
C GLU A 112 10.17 -7.59 12.78
N LYS A 113 9.47 -7.94 13.87
CA LYS A 113 8.00 -8.08 13.86
C LYS A 113 7.32 -6.78 13.41
N SER A 114 7.74 -5.64 13.96
CA SER A 114 7.24 -4.31 13.57
C SER A 114 7.48 -3.99 12.08
N ARG A 115 8.64 -4.38 11.55
CA ARG A 115 8.97 -4.22 10.12
C ARG A 115 8.00 -5.01 9.22
N TRP A 116 7.67 -6.25 9.58
CA TRP A 116 6.69 -7.04 8.84
C TRP A 116 5.30 -6.40 8.88
N LEU A 117 4.87 -5.90 10.04
CA LEU A 117 3.59 -5.19 10.16
C LEU A 117 3.54 -3.93 9.29
N ARG A 118 4.59 -3.10 9.33
CA ARG A 118 4.70 -1.90 8.50
C ARG A 118 4.61 -2.22 7.02
N ASN A 119 5.34 -3.24 6.56
CA ASN A 119 5.31 -3.66 5.16
C ASN A 119 3.91 -4.15 4.75
N ALA A 120 3.21 -4.88 5.63
CA ALA A 120 1.83 -5.28 5.41
C ALA A 120 0.90 -4.06 5.25
N LEU A 121 1.00 -3.08 6.14
CA LEU A 121 0.20 -1.85 6.10
C LEU A 121 0.45 -1.05 4.82
N ILE A 122 1.71 -0.91 4.40
CA ILE A 122 2.06 -0.24 3.14
C ILE A 122 1.44 -0.99 1.95
N GLY A 123 1.53 -2.32 1.92
CA GLY A 123 0.93 -3.12 0.85
C GLY A 123 -0.59 -2.97 0.77
N PHE A 124 -1.29 -3.00 1.91
CA PHE A 124 -2.73 -2.74 1.96
C PHE A 124 -3.09 -1.30 1.57
N ALA A 125 -2.27 -0.31 1.94
CA ALA A 125 -2.47 1.07 1.53
C ALA A 125 -2.35 1.23 0.00
N ILE A 126 -1.33 0.61 -0.61
CA ILE A 126 -1.17 0.61 -2.08
C ILE A 126 -2.39 -0.06 -2.74
N ALA A 127 -2.84 -1.20 -2.23
CA ALA A 127 -4.01 -1.89 -2.74
C ALA A 127 -5.29 -1.05 -2.64
N ALA A 128 -5.50 -0.37 -1.51
CA ALA A 128 -6.63 0.51 -1.30
C ALA A 128 -6.62 1.70 -2.26
N VAL A 129 -5.48 2.39 -2.38
CA VAL A 129 -5.34 3.56 -3.26
C VAL A 129 -5.51 3.16 -4.72
N SER A 130 -4.85 2.08 -5.17
CA SER A 130 -4.99 1.59 -6.55
C SER A 130 -6.43 1.15 -6.86
N GLY A 131 -7.10 0.46 -5.92
CA GLY A 131 -8.52 0.11 -6.03
C GLY A 131 -9.41 1.34 -6.17
N VAL A 132 -9.24 2.35 -5.32
CA VAL A 132 -10.02 3.61 -5.39
C VAL A 132 -9.82 4.31 -6.74
N ILE A 133 -8.57 4.43 -7.21
CA ILE A 133 -8.27 5.05 -8.51
C ILE A 133 -8.89 4.23 -9.66
N ALA A 134 -8.83 2.90 -9.57
CA ALA A 134 -9.43 2.02 -10.57
C ALA A 134 -10.95 2.25 -10.65
N PHE A 135 -11.64 2.28 -9.50
CA PHE A 135 -13.08 2.54 -9.44
C PHE A 135 -13.46 3.92 -9.97
N LEU A 136 -12.71 4.97 -9.60
CA LEU A 136 -12.92 6.33 -10.11
C LEU A 136 -12.72 6.40 -11.62
N SER A 137 -11.71 5.71 -12.16
CA SER A 137 -11.45 5.67 -13.61
C SER A 137 -12.62 5.07 -14.39
N LEU A 138 -13.33 4.10 -13.78
CA LEU A 138 -14.49 3.45 -14.35
C LEU A 138 -15.76 4.31 -14.22
N SER A 139 -15.96 5.01 -13.10
CA SER A 139 -17.13 5.86 -12.86
C SER A 139 -17.15 7.11 -13.75
N LEU A 140 -15.98 7.72 -13.99
CA LEU A 140 -15.80 8.84 -14.91
C LEU A 140 -16.03 8.45 -16.38
N GLY A 141 -15.90 7.17 -16.74
CA GLY A 141 -16.23 6.65 -18.06
C GLY A 141 -17.73 6.52 -18.31
N ARG A 142 -18.53 6.26 -17.27
CA ARG A 142 -19.98 6.01 -17.37
C ARG A 142 -20.83 7.28 -17.45
N THR A 143 -20.33 8.44 -17.01
CA THR A 143 -21.07 9.71 -17.04
C THR A 143 -21.05 10.43 -18.39
N LYS A 144 -20.40 9.84 -19.40
CA LYS A 144 -20.30 10.40 -20.76
C LYS A 144 -21.19 9.71 -21.80
N ASP A 145 -21.90 8.66 -21.39
CA ASP A 145 -22.97 8.00 -22.15
C ASP A 145 -24.34 8.56 -21.72
#